data_AF-A0ABD3PRQ4-F1
#
_entry.id   AF-A0ABD3PRQ4-F1
#
_cell.length_a   1.000
_cell.length_b   1.000
_cell.length_c   1.000
_cell.angle_alpha   90.00
_cell.angle_beta   90.00
_cell.angle_gamma   90.00
#
_symmetry.space_group_name_H-M   'P 1'
#
loop_
_entity.id
_entity.type
_entity.pdbx_description
1 polymer ?
#
loop_
_entity_poly.entity_id
_entity_poly.type
_entity_poly.pdbx_seq_one_letter_code
_entity_poly.pdbx_strand_id
1 'polypeptide(L)'
;MGLRDIKDFSAEEVGMWLTVQGLGANAETFVAEGVDGDLLLELTEEEFKNDLGLSGLQTKKIMKNLAFTKELIADGEGGNEKEVSELEEKAKKLADENEELEEKIESLEATVHEKDAEIEELRKKLESLAHKDEPGEEIPVVQGTPVPVKAPAPPPVHHAPAPAPQPHRAPARRGAPVIRGAAGGAAGGAIKGAVLGAVLPGMDAGEGAAAGAAVGATGGALGGLAARRRARRGF
;
A
#
# COMPACT_ATOMS: atom_id res chain seq x y z
N MET A 1 9.69 20.19 -15.52
CA MET A 1 9.05 21.36 -16.15
C MET A 1 7.82 21.67 -15.34
N GLY A 2 7.72 22.87 -14.76
CA GLY A 2 6.52 23.28 -14.02
C GLY A 2 5.30 23.29 -14.95
N LEU A 3 4.10 23.10 -14.38
CA LEU A 3 2.87 23.36 -15.11
C LEU A 3 2.82 24.86 -15.41
N ARG A 4 2.60 25.21 -16.69
CA ARG A 4 2.34 26.61 -17.07
C ARG A 4 0.97 27.01 -16.56
N ASP A 5 0.85 28.26 -16.12
CA ASP A 5 -0.44 28.81 -15.72
C ASP A 5 -1.38 28.84 -16.94
N ILE A 6 -2.65 28.52 -16.71
CA ILE A 6 -3.69 28.60 -17.74
C ILE A 6 -3.87 30.04 -18.24
N LYS A 7 -3.57 31.04 -17.41
CA LYS A 7 -3.59 32.45 -17.80
C LYS A 7 -2.65 32.76 -18.95
N ASP A 8 -1.52 32.05 -19.04
CA ASP A 8 -0.49 32.27 -20.06
C ASP A 8 -0.74 31.48 -21.35
N PHE A 9 -1.88 30.80 -21.47
CA PHE A 9 -2.18 30.01 -22.65
C PHE A 9 -2.52 30.91 -23.83
N SER A 10 -1.90 30.64 -24.97
CA SER A 10 -2.34 31.21 -26.25
C SER A 10 -3.70 30.64 -26.68
N ALA A 11 -4.38 31.28 -27.63
CA ALA A 11 -5.65 30.79 -28.17
C ALA A 11 -5.55 29.36 -28.74
N GLU A 12 -4.43 29.01 -29.37
CA GLU A 12 -4.17 27.64 -29.85
C GLU A 12 -4.03 26.63 -28.70
N GLU A 13 -3.36 27.02 -27.61
CA GLU A 13 -3.23 26.20 -26.40
C GLU A 13 -4.57 26.01 -25.70
N VAL A 14 -5.43 27.04 -25.67
CA VAL A 14 -6.82 26.92 -25.20
C VAL A 14 -7.60 25.93 -26.07
N GLY A 15 -7.48 25.99 -27.40
CA GLY A 15 -8.10 25.03 -28.31
C GLY A 15 -7.64 23.59 -28.06
N MET A 16 -6.34 23.39 -27.79
CA MET A 16 -5.78 22.08 -27.45
C MET A 16 -6.31 21.60 -26.08
N TRP A 17 -6.34 22.48 -25.08
CA TRP A 17 -6.91 22.20 -23.76
C TRP A 17 -8.36 21.74 -23.88
N LEU A 18 -9.20 22.46 -24.63
CA LEU A 18 -10.59 22.07 -24.90
C LEU A 18 -10.69 20.70 -25.57
N THR A 19 -9.80 20.42 -26.53
CA THR A 19 -9.77 19.12 -27.22
C THR A 19 -9.49 17.98 -26.26
N VAL A 20 -8.52 18.12 -25.36
CA VAL A 20 -8.21 17.12 -24.32
C VAL A 20 -9.39 16.92 -23.37
N GLN A 21 -10.15 17.97 -23.08
CA GLN A 21 -11.37 17.88 -22.28
C GLN A 21 -12.55 17.23 -23.04
N GLY A 22 -12.40 16.87 -24.31
CA GLY A 22 -13.46 16.32 -25.15
C GLY A 22 -14.47 17.39 -25.61
N LEU A 23 -14.02 18.63 -25.75
CA LEU A 23 -14.75 19.78 -26.29
C LEU A 23 -14.14 20.28 -27.61
N GLY A 24 -13.39 19.42 -28.30
CA GLY A 24 -12.66 19.78 -29.53
C GLY A 24 -13.54 20.32 -30.66
N ALA A 25 -14.83 19.97 -30.70
CA ALA A 25 -15.78 20.51 -31.69
C ALA A 25 -15.98 22.04 -31.56
N ASN A 26 -15.69 22.62 -30.40
CA ASN A 26 -15.78 24.05 -30.13
C ASN A 26 -14.41 24.73 -30.11
N ALA A 27 -13.31 23.98 -30.23
CA ALA A 27 -11.96 24.54 -30.14
C ALA A 27 -11.68 25.56 -31.26
N GLU A 28 -12.13 25.29 -32.49
CA GLU A 28 -11.97 26.21 -33.61
C GLU A 28 -12.69 27.54 -33.37
N THR A 29 -13.88 27.53 -32.73
CA THR A 29 -14.61 28.76 -32.38
C THR A 29 -13.82 29.62 -31.40
N PHE A 30 -13.22 29.00 -30.38
CA PHE A 30 -12.39 29.73 -29.41
C PHE A 30 -11.15 30.33 -30.06
N VAL A 31 -10.50 29.58 -30.96
CA VAL A 31 -9.33 30.08 -31.69
C VAL A 31 -9.72 31.21 -32.65
N ALA A 32 -10.85 31.08 -33.36
CA ALA A 32 -11.32 32.08 -34.31
C ALA A 32 -11.71 33.41 -33.63
N GLU A 33 -12.33 33.33 -32.44
CA GLU A 33 -12.65 34.49 -31.61
C GLU A 33 -11.44 35.02 -30.81
N GLY A 34 -10.27 34.38 -30.95
CA GLY A 34 -9.04 34.81 -30.27
C GLY A 34 -9.08 34.64 -28.75
N VAL A 35 -9.83 33.66 -28.25
CA VAL A 35 -9.97 33.38 -26.81
C VAL A 35 -8.70 32.73 -26.29
N ASP A 36 -7.83 33.54 -25.69
CA ASP A 36 -6.64 33.11 -24.97
C ASP A 36 -6.94 32.76 -23.50
N GLY A 37 -5.90 32.37 -22.78
CA GLY A 37 -5.98 31.92 -21.40
C GLY A 37 -6.53 32.97 -20.46
N ASP A 38 -6.08 34.23 -20.58
CA ASP A 38 -6.55 35.34 -19.73
C ASP A 38 -8.04 35.61 -19.99
N LEU A 39 -8.44 35.73 -21.26
CA LEU A 39 -9.84 35.94 -21.62
C LEU A 39 -10.72 34.77 -21.19
N LEU A 40 -10.25 33.53 -21.34
CA LEU A 40 -10.96 32.33 -20.90
C LEU A 40 -11.31 32.37 -19.41
N LEU A 41 -10.46 32.98 -18.57
CA LEU A 41 -10.70 33.11 -17.14
C LEU A 41 -11.74 34.17 -16.77
N GLU A 42 -11.92 35.17 -17.63
CA GLU A 42 -12.84 36.30 -17.43
C GLU A 42 -14.24 36.00 -17.97
N LEU A 43 -14.37 35.08 -18.94
CA LEU A 43 -15.64 34.71 -19.55
C LEU A 43 -16.67 34.19 -18.54
N THR A 44 -17.85 34.77 -18.62
CA THR A 44 -19.03 34.40 -17.84
C THR A 44 -19.83 33.28 -18.50
N GLU A 45 -20.73 32.64 -17.74
CA GLU A 45 -21.61 31.60 -18.29
C GLU A 45 -22.50 32.11 -19.44
N GLU A 46 -22.82 33.41 -19.46
CA GLU A 46 -23.65 34.03 -20.49
C GLU A 46 -22.85 34.22 -21.79
N GLU A 47 -21.62 34.73 -21.72
CA GLU A 47 -20.74 34.93 -22.88
C GLU A 47 -20.38 33.60 -23.54
N PHE A 48 -20.13 32.55 -22.73
CA PHE A 48 -19.95 31.20 -23.26
C PHE A 48 -21.14 30.69 -24.09
N LYS A 49 -22.36 31.08 -23.73
CA LYS A 49 -23.59 30.63 -24.42
C LYS A 49 -23.93 31.52 -25.61
N ASN A 50 -23.88 32.83 -25.42
CA ASN A 50 -24.37 33.82 -26.38
C ASN A 50 -23.34 34.08 -27.47
N ASP A 51 -22.06 34.20 -27.09
CA ASP A 51 -21.01 34.61 -28.01
C ASP A 51 -20.30 33.38 -28.61
N LEU A 52 -20.05 32.37 -27.78
CA LEU A 52 -19.34 31.14 -28.19
C LEU A 52 -20.27 29.97 -28.55
N GLY A 53 -21.60 30.16 -28.44
CA GLY A 53 -22.60 29.19 -28.89
C GLY A 53 -22.59 27.86 -28.11
N LEU A 54 -22.08 27.83 -26.88
CA LEU A 54 -21.99 26.60 -26.09
C LEU A 54 -23.33 26.23 -25.46
N SER A 55 -23.59 24.93 -25.37
CA SER A 55 -24.68 24.44 -24.53
C SER A 55 -24.36 24.65 -23.05
N GLY A 56 -25.38 24.85 -22.21
CA GLY A 56 -25.17 25.03 -20.77
C GLY A 56 -24.47 23.87 -20.07
N LEU A 57 -24.50 22.66 -20.63
CA LEU A 57 -23.74 21.52 -20.11
C LEU A 57 -22.24 21.65 -20.42
N GLN A 58 -21.89 22.11 -21.63
CA GLN A 58 -20.51 22.37 -22.02
C GLN A 58 -19.93 23.52 -21.21
N THR A 59 -20.67 24.62 -21.04
CA THR A 59 -20.25 25.74 -20.20
C THR A 59 -19.95 25.30 -18.77
N LYS A 60 -20.86 24.54 -18.14
CA LYS A 60 -20.62 23.98 -16.80
C LYS A 60 -19.41 23.07 -16.72
N LYS A 61 -19.12 22.32 -17.79
CA LYS A 61 -17.94 21.46 -17.86
C LYS A 61 -16.66 22.28 -17.94
N ILE A 62 -16.62 23.31 -18.79
CA ILE A 62 -15.48 24.24 -18.89
C ILE A 62 -15.22 24.89 -17.53
N MET A 63 -16.24 25.48 -16.90
CA MET A 63 -16.11 26.14 -15.59
C MET A 63 -15.56 25.20 -14.51
N LYS A 64 -16.04 23.96 -14.44
CA LYS A 64 -15.52 22.95 -13.51
C LYS A 64 -14.07 22.57 -13.80
N ASN A 65 -13.74 22.31 -15.05
CA ASN A 65 -12.40 21.92 -15.46
C ASN A 65 -11.38 23.04 -15.24
N LEU A 66 -11.82 24.28 -15.46
CA LEU A 66 -11.02 25.48 -15.28
C LEU A 66 -10.78 25.76 -13.79
N ALA A 67 -11.78 25.58 -12.93
CA ALA A 67 -11.60 25.61 -11.48
C ALA A 67 -10.63 24.51 -11.01
N PHE A 68 -10.78 23.27 -11.50
CA PHE A 68 -9.88 22.18 -11.18
C PHE A 68 -8.44 22.43 -11.65
N THR A 69 -8.26 23.00 -12.84
CA THR A 69 -6.93 23.32 -13.38
C THR A 69 -6.27 24.43 -12.55
N LYS A 70 -7.03 25.45 -12.12
CA LYS A 70 -6.57 26.48 -11.18
C LYS A 70 -6.15 25.89 -9.83
N GLU A 71 -6.93 24.97 -9.28
CA GLU A 71 -6.59 24.28 -8.02
C GLU A 71 -5.28 23.51 -8.17
N LEU A 72 -5.12 22.75 -9.27
CA LEU A 72 -3.91 21.98 -9.52
C LEU A 72 -2.66 22.85 -9.71
N ILE A 73 -2.80 24.02 -10.35
CA ILE A 73 -1.71 24.99 -10.51
C ILE A 73 -1.41 25.68 -9.18
N ALA A 74 -2.43 26.10 -8.43
CA ALA A 74 -2.26 26.73 -7.12
C ALA A 74 -1.58 25.80 -6.11
N ASP A 75 -1.95 24.52 -6.10
CA ASP A 75 -1.29 23.50 -5.28
C ASP A 75 0.15 23.21 -5.77
N GLY A 76 0.38 23.35 -7.08
CA GLY A 76 1.70 23.20 -7.70
C GLY A 76 2.65 24.38 -7.46
N GLU A 77 2.14 25.59 -7.21
CA GLU A 77 2.92 26.83 -7.09
C GLU A 77 3.12 27.28 -5.62
N GLY A 78 2.29 26.81 -4.68
CA GLY A 78 2.38 27.14 -3.25
C GLY A 78 2.73 25.98 -2.30
N GLY A 79 2.76 24.73 -2.79
CA GLY A 79 2.81 23.54 -1.91
C GLY A 79 4.20 23.13 -1.41
N ASN A 80 5.29 23.59 -2.01
CA ASN A 80 6.55 22.86 -1.85
C ASN A 80 7.54 23.43 -0.83
N GLU A 81 7.55 24.72 -0.46
CA GLU A 81 8.62 25.20 0.45
C GLU A 81 8.50 24.68 1.88
N LYS A 82 7.28 24.65 2.44
CA LYS A 82 7.08 24.16 3.81
C LYS A 82 7.19 22.64 3.89
N GLU A 83 6.57 21.92 2.96
CA GLU A 83 6.68 20.45 2.90
C GLU A 83 8.11 20.01 2.57
N VAL A 84 8.85 20.72 1.69
CA VAL A 84 10.27 20.45 1.47
C VAL A 84 11.08 20.76 2.72
N SER A 85 10.82 21.86 3.43
CA SER A 85 11.56 22.14 4.67
C SER A 85 11.30 21.09 5.76
N GLU A 86 10.06 20.61 5.88
CA GLU A 86 9.72 19.54 6.82
C GLU A 86 10.30 18.18 6.39
N LEU A 87 10.34 17.91 5.09
CA LEU A 87 10.97 16.70 4.55
C LEU A 87 12.49 16.74 4.68
N GLU A 88 13.12 17.90 4.51
CA GLU A 88 14.55 18.12 4.73
C GLU A 88 14.91 17.98 6.22
N GLU A 89 14.10 18.51 7.12
CA GLU A 89 14.29 18.34 8.57
C GLU A 89 14.15 16.87 8.98
N LYS A 90 13.15 16.17 8.44
CA LYS A 90 13.00 14.71 8.62
C LYS A 90 14.17 13.93 8.02
N ALA A 91 14.67 14.33 6.85
CA ALA A 91 15.82 13.68 6.21
C ALA A 91 17.09 13.85 7.05
N LYS A 92 17.33 15.02 7.63
CA LYS A 92 18.42 15.24 8.58
C LYS A 92 18.28 14.37 9.83
N LYS A 93 17.10 14.38 10.45
CA LYS A 93 16.85 13.59 11.65
C LYS A 93 17.07 12.09 11.40
N LEU A 94 16.60 11.57 10.26
CA LEU A 94 16.82 10.18 9.87
C LEU A 94 18.30 9.87 9.58
N ALA A 95 19.06 10.85 9.08
CA ALA A 95 20.50 10.69 8.89
C ALA A 95 21.23 10.59 10.24
N ASP A 96 20.91 11.48 11.18
CA ASP A 96 21.48 11.45 12.54
C ASP A 96 21.11 10.15 13.28
N GLU A 97 19.87 9.69 13.16
CA GLU A 97 19.43 8.40 13.74
C GLU A 97 20.16 7.20 13.13
N ASN A 98 20.48 7.22 11.83
CA ASN A 98 21.26 6.16 11.19
C ASN A 98 22.71 6.14 11.68
N GLU A 99 23.33 7.30 11.86
CA GLU A 99 24.69 7.41 12.42
C GLU A 99 24.74 6.85 13.85
N GLU A 100 23.77 7.20 14.70
CA GLU A 100 23.67 6.66 16.07
C GLU A 100 23.43 5.13 16.08
N LEU A 101 22.65 4.62 15.13
CA LEU A 101 22.44 3.17 15.01
C LEU A 101 23.69 2.44 14.53
N GLU A 102 24.48 3.03 13.62
CA GLU A 102 25.76 2.48 13.18
C GLU A 102 26.76 2.37 14.35
N GLU A 103 26.89 3.41 15.18
CA GLU A 103 27.73 3.37 16.39
C GLU A 103 27.30 2.27 17.37
N LYS A 104 25.99 2.08 17.56
CA LYS A 104 25.45 1.01 18.42
C LYS A 104 25.75 -0.38 17.86
N ILE A 105 25.70 -0.57 16.55
CA ILE A 105 26.04 -1.83 15.90
C ILE A 105 27.52 -2.14 16.17
N GLU A 106 28.43 -1.19 15.96
CA GLU A 106 29.87 -1.39 16.23
C GLU A 106 30.14 -1.76 17.69
N SER A 107 29.49 -1.08 18.64
CA SER A 107 29.61 -1.36 20.08
C SER A 107 29.10 -2.76 20.46
N LEU A 108 27.95 -3.15 19.90
CA LEU A 108 27.38 -4.48 20.14
C LEU A 108 28.25 -5.58 19.50
N GLU A 109 28.77 -5.36 18.30
CA GLU A 109 29.69 -6.28 17.64
C GLU A 109 30.98 -6.48 18.45
N ALA A 110 31.55 -5.40 18.99
CA ALA A 110 32.71 -5.48 19.87
C ALA A 110 32.39 -6.29 21.15
N THR A 111 31.21 -6.09 21.74
CA THR A 111 30.76 -6.82 22.92
C THR A 111 30.54 -8.31 22.62
N VAL A 112 29.95 -8.63 21.47
CA VAL A 112 29.78 -10.02 21.02
C VAL A 112 31.13 -10.69 20.82
N HIS A 113 32.08 -10.01 20.18
CA HIS A 113 33.42 -10.55 19.98
C HIS A 113 34.16 -10.81 21.31
N GLU A 114 34.03 -9.91 22.29
CA GLU A 114 34.57 -10.12 23.65
C GLU A 114 33.92 -11.34 24.33
N LYS A 115 32.60 -11.48 24.21
CA LYS A 115 31.86 -12.61 24.78
C LYS A 115 32.20 -13.94 24.10
N ASP A 116 32.38 -13.96 22.79
CA ASP A 116 32.79 -15.15 22.05
C ASP A 116 34.21 -15.60 22.45
N ALA A 117 35.14 -14.65 22.64
CA ALA A 117 36.48 -14.94 23.16
C ALA A 117 36.43 -15.52 24.59
N GLU A 118 35.57 -14.97 25.45
CA GLU A 118 35.35 -15.49 26.81
C GLU A 118 34.78 -16.92 26.79
N ILE A 119 33.83 -17.19 25.88
CA ILE A 119 33.28 -18.54 25.68
C ILE A 119 34.36 -19.52 25.22
N GLU A 120 35.22 -19.14 24.27
CA GLU A 120 36.34 -19.99 23.84
C GLU A 120 37.31 -20.30 24.99
N GLU A 121 37.68 -19.29 25.78
CA GLU A 121 38.58 -19.48 26.92
C GLU A 121 37.96 -20.42 27.97
N LEU A 122 36.67 -20.23 28.28
CA LEU A 122 35.94 -21.10 29.21
C LEU A 122 35.81 -22.53 28.68
N ARG A 123 35.55 -22.72 27.37
CA ARG A 123 35.53 -24.04 26.73
C ARG A 123 36.89 -24.74 26.85
N LYS A 124 37.99 -24.03 26.60
CA LYS A 124 39.35 -24.57 26.77
C LYS A 124 39.66 -24.95 28.21
N LYS A 125 39.23 -24.14 29.19
CA LYS A 125 39.35 -24.46 30.62
C LYS A 125 38.54 -25.72 30.97
N LEU A 126 37.31 -25.84 30.49
CA LEU A 126 36.47 -27.03 30.68
C LEU A 126 37.13 -28.29 30.10
N GLU A 127 37.68 -28.22 28.90
CA GLU A 127 38.38 -29.34 28.26
C GLU A 127 39.63 -29.77 29.04
N SER A 128 40.38 -28.80 29.57
CA SER A 128 41.56 -29.07 30.41
C SER A 128 41.23 -29.71 31.76
N LEU A 129 40.07 -29.40 32.33
CA LEU A 129 39.58 -30.00 33.57
C LEU A 129 39.02 -31.40 33.31
N ALA A 130 38.31 -31.61 32.19
CA ALA A 130 37.83 -32.92 31.77
C ALA A 130 38.98 -33.92 31.51
N HIS A 131 40.15 -33.45 31.07
CA HIS A 131 41.34 -34.31 30.89
C HIS A 131 42.13 -34.57 32.18
N LYS A 132 41.75 -33.97 33.32
CA LYS A 132 42.46 -34.10 34.59
C LYS A 132 41.83 -35.12 35.55
N ASP A 133 40.63 -35.61 35.22
CA ASP A 133 39.87 -36.62 35.98
C ASP A 133 39.81 -37.98 35.27
N GLU A 134 40.96 -38.51 34.86
CA GLU A 134 41.13 -39.94 34.51
C GLU A 134 42.17 -40.57 35.45
N PRO A 135 41.73 -41.24 36.52
CA PRO A 135 42.24 -42.56 36.87
C PRO A 135 41.12 -43.58 36.66
N GLY A 136 41.45 -44.65 35.96
CA GLY A 136 40.48 -45.57 35.38
C GLY A 136 39.53 -46.27 36.34
N GLU A 137 38.42 -46.71 35.76
CA GLU A 137 37.75 -47.96 36.12
C GLU A 137 36.96 -48.43 34.89
N GLU A 138 37.37 -49.56 34.31
CA GLU A 138 36.59 -50.27 33.31
C GLU A 138 35.26 -50.73 33.94
N ILE A 139 34.17 -50.04 33.62
CA ILE A 139 32.83 -50.50 33.99
C ILE A 139 32.44 -51.62 33.01
N PRO A 140 32.11 -52.84 33.48
CA PRO A 140 31.71 -53.92 32.60
C PRO A 140 30.37 -53.59 31.93
N VAL A 141 30.34 -53.74 30.61
CA VAL A 141 29.16 -53.61 29.75
C VAL A 141 28.09 -54.62 30.20
N VAL A 142 27.11 -54.16 30.98
CA VAL A 142 25.89 -54.91 31.25
C VAL A 142 24.94 -54.65 30.09
N GLN A 143 24.77 -55.68 29.24
CA GLN A 143 23.72 -55.74 28.23
C GLN A 143 22.33 -55.65 28.90
N GLY A 144 21.77 -54.45 28.93
CA GLY A 144 20.37 -54.20 29.25
C GLY A 144 19.50 -54.39 28.02
N THR A 145 18.55 -55.32 28.11
CA THR A 145 17.51 -55.63 27.13
C THR A 145 16.73 -54.39 26.66
N PRO A 146 16.30 -54.33 25.39
CA PRO A 146 15.51 -53.21 24.87
C PRO A 146 14.14 -53.16 25.55
N VAL A 147 13.87 -52.05 26.25
CA VAL A 147 12.54 -51.75 26.79
C VAL A 147 11.65 -51.32 25.62
N PRO A 148 10.44 -51.89 25.46
CA PRO A 148 9.54 -51.51 24.38
C PRO A 148 9.06 -50.07 24.59
N VAL A 149 9.46 -49.18 23.69
CA VAL A 149 8.98 -47.80 23.64
C VAL A 149 7.48 -47.83 23.33
N LYS A 150 6.66 -47.55 24.33
CA LYS A 150 5.22 -47.34 24.17
C LYS A 150 5.03 -46.12 23.28
N ALA A 151 4.46 -46.32 22.10
CA ALA A 151 4.16 -45.26 21.14
C ALA A 151 3.39 -44.12 21.83
N PRO A 152 3.79 -42.84 21.63
CA PRO A 152 3.04 -41.72 22.15
C PRO A 152 1.65 -41.70 21.52
N ALA A 153 0.64 -41.46 22.35
CA ALA A 153 -0.74 -41.34 21.93
C ALA A 153 -0.88 -40.24 20.86
N PRO A 154 -1.77 -40.40 19.86
CA PRO A 154 -2.03 -39.36 18.88
C PRO A 154 -2.51 -38.09 19.62
N PRO A 155 -2.08 -36.90 19.15
CA PRO A 155 -2.51 -35.65 19.75
C PRO A 155 -4.04 -35.53 19.72
N PRO A 156 -4.64 -34.88 20.73
CA PRO A 156 -6.09 -34.71 20.80
C PRO A 156 -6.57 -34.01 19.53
N VAL A 157 -7.51 -34.66 18.85
CA VAL A 157 -8.19 -34.09 17.69
C VAL A 157 -9.01 -32.90 18.20
N HIS A 158 -8.49 -31.70 18.03
CA HIS A 158 -9.26 -30.48 18.29
C HIS A 158 -10.43 -30.46 17.30
N HIS A 159 -11.62 -30.83 17.80
CA HIS A 159 -12.86 -30.61 17.08
C HIS A 159 -12.97 -29.13 16.77
N ALA A 160 -12.84 -28.79 15.48
CA ALA A 160 -13.12 -27.45 15.00
C ALA A 160 -14.55 -27.07 15.44
N PRO A 161 -14.75 -25.88 16.05
CA PRO A 161 -16.08 -25.42 16.40
C PRO A 161 -16.94 -25.35 15.13
N ALA A 162 -18.18 -25.82 15.25
CA ALA A 162 -19.13 -25.85 14.16
C ALA A 162 -19.21 -24.46 13.47
N PRO A 163 -19.27 -24.40 12.13
CA PRO A 163 -19.33 -23.14 11.40
C PRO A 163 -20.56 -22.34 11.87
N ALA A 164 -20.32 -21.08 12.23
CA ALA A 164 -21.38 -20.15 12.60
C ALA A 164 -22.45 -20.09 11.49
N PRO A 165 -23.74 -19.97 11.86
CA PRO A 165 -24.84 -19.92 10.90
C PRO A 165 -24.61 -18.81 9.88
N GLN A 166 -24.55 -19.18 8.60
CA GLN A 166 -24.37 -18.22 7.52
C GLN A 166 -25.54 -17.22 7.56
N PRO A 167 -25.28 -15.91 7.56
CA PRO A 167 -26.34 -14.92 7.48
C PRO A 167 -27.09 -15.12 6.16
N HIS A 168 -28.41 -15.34 6.28
CA HIS A 168 -29.31 -15.51 5.15
C HIS A 168 -29.08 -14.40 4.12
N ARG A 169 -28.66 -14.79 2.91
CA ARG A 169 -28.51 -13.90 1.76
C ARG A 169 -29.84 -13.19 1.51
N ALA A 170 -29.87 -11.89 1.77
CA ALA A 170 -30.96 -11.03 1.33
C ALA A 170 -31.08 -11.08 -0.20
N PRO A 171 -32.30 -11.09 -0.76
CA PRO A 171 -32.52 -11.19 -2.19
C PRO A 171 -31.93 -9.97 -2.91
N ALA A 172 -31.17 -10.25 -3.97
CA ALA A 172 -30.43 -9.28 -4.76
C ALA A 172 -31.37 -8.24 -5.38
N ARG A 173 -31.36 -7.01 -4.84
CA ARG A 173 -31.91 -5.85 -5.54
C ARG A 173 -31.01 -5.51 -6.72
N ARG A 174 -31.59 -5.48 -7.91
CA ARG A 174 -30.95 -5.02 -9.15
C ARG A 174 -30.57 -3.54 -9.01
N GLY A 175 -29.34 -3.26 -8.60
CA GLY A 175 -28.77 -1.93 -8.53
C GLY A 175 -27.29 -1.97 -8.82
N ALA A 176 -26.86 -1.18 -9.81
CA ALA A 176 -25.49 -0.77 -10.17
C ALA A 176 -24.37 -1.85 -10.15
N PRO A 177 -23.77 -2.22 -11.30
CA PRO A 177 -22.74 -3.26 -11.41
C PRO A 177 -21.37 -2.91 -10.79
N VAL A 178 -21.24 -1.82 -10.01
CA VAL A 178 -19.95 -1.24 -9.62
C VAL A 178 -19.40 -1.80 -8.29
N ILE A 179 -20.22 -2.46 -7.47
CA ILE A 179 -19.84 -2.84 -6.08
C ILE A 179 -19.42 -4.33 -5.95
N ARG A 180 -19.46 -5.12 -7.04
CA ARG A 180 -19.27 -6.58 -6.93
C ARG A 180 -17.81 -7.01 -6.67
N GLY A 181 -16.83 -6.28 -7.21
CA GLY A 181 -15.42 -6.65 -7.13
C GLY A 181 -14.79 -6.39 -5.76
N ALA A 182 -15.04 -5.22 -5.18
CA ALA A 182 -14.51 -4.85 -3.87
C ALA A 182 -15.13 -5.68 -2.74
N ALA A 183 -16.45 -5.91 -2.77
CA ALA A 183 -17.14 -6.69 -1.75
C ALA A 183 -16.71 -8.18 -1.76
N GLY A 184 -16.53 -8.78 -2.95
CA GLY A 184 -16.01 -10.14 -3.07
C GLY A 184 -14.55 -10.26 -2.61
N GLY A 185 -13.74 -9.25 -2.94
CA GLY A 185 -12.36 -9.15 -2.48
C GLY A 185 -12.25 -9.04 -0.95
N ALA A 186 -13.05 -8.16 -0.33
CA ALA A 186 -13.05 -7.96 1.11
C ALA A 186 -13.41 -9.25 1.88
N ALA A 187 -14.46 -9.95 1.44
CA ALA A 187 -14.88 -11.20 2.08
C ALA A 187 -13.80 -12.30 1.95
N GLY A 188 -13.21 -12.46 0.76
CA GLY A 188 -12.14 -13.44 0.55
C GLY A 188 -10.85 -13.12 1.30
N GLY A 189 -10.54 -11.82 1.42
CA GLY A 189 -9.42 -11.32 2.19
C GLY A 189 -9.58 -11.55 3.69
N ALA A 190 -10.79 -11.32 4.23
CA ALA A 190 -11.06 -11.50 5.66
C ALA A 190 -10.83 -12.94 6.15
N ILE A 191 -11.24 -13.93 5.36
CA ILE A 191 -11.06 -15.34 5.70
C ILE A 191 -9.57 -15.70 5.73
N LYS A 192 -8.80 -15.25 4.73
CA LYS A 192 -7.35 -15.50 4.68
C LYS A 192 -6.61 -14.77 5.79
N GLY A 193 -7.00 -13.54 6.06
CA GLY A 193 -6.45 -12.71 7.12
C GLY A 193 -6.70 -13.30 8.50
N ALA A 194 -7.88 -13.85 8.77
CA ALA A 194 -8.19 -14.49 10.05
C ALA A 194 -7.28 -15.70 10.33
N VAL A 195 -6.99 -16.49 9.30
CA VAL A 195 -6.07 -17.64 9.40
C VAL A 195 -4.65 -17.18 9.69
N LEU A 196 -4.19 -16.11 9.04
CA LEU A 196 -2.88 -15.52 9.30
C LEU A 196 -2.78 -14.90 10.71
N GLY A 197 -3.84 -14.21 11.16
CA GLY A 197 -3.93 -13.64 12.50
C GLY A 197 -3.84 -14.73 13.58
N ALA A 198 -4.48 -15.88 13.38
CA ALA A 198 -4.41 -16.98 14.34
C ALA A 198 -3.04 -17.68 14.44
N VAL A 199 -2.13 -17.44 13.49
CA VAL A 199 -0.79 -18.07 13.44
C VAL A 199 0.31 -17.11 13.90
N LEU A 200 0.09 -15.80 13.80
CA LEU A 200 1.09 -14.81 14.16
C LEU A 200 1.05 -14.48 15.66
N PRO A 201 2.20 -14.55 16.37
CA PRO A 201 2.24 -14.19 17.78
C PRO A 201 1.93 -12.69 17.96
N GLY A 202 0.99 -12.39 18.84
CA GLY A 202 0.61 -11.02 19.19
C GLY A 202 -0.49 -10.40 18.32
N MET A 203 -1.13 -11.17 17.43
CA MET A 203 -2.28 -10.70 16.64
C MET A 203 -3.43 -11.69 16.79
N ASP A 204 -4.67 -11.19 16.91
CA ASP A 204 -5.84 -12.07 17.00
C ASP A 204 -6.49 -12.35 15.64
N ALA A 205 -7.39 -13.34 15.59
CA ALA A 205 -8.07 -13.73 14.35
C ALA A 205 -8.99 -12.62 13.81
N GLY A 206 -9.51 -11.73 14.65
CA GLY A 206 -10.33 -10.59 14.26
C GLY A 206 -9.51 -9.48 13.63
N GLU A 207 -8.36 -9.14 14.21
CA GLU A 207 -7.37 -8.21 13.65
C GLU A 207 -6.84 -8.71 12.31
N GLY A 208 -6.51 -10.00 12.23
CA GLY A 208 -6.16 -10.67 10.99
C GLY A 208 -7.27 -10.55 9.95
N ALA A 209 -8.53 -10.77 10.32
CA ALA A 209 -9.66 -10.66 9.40
C ALA A 209 -9.85 -9.23 8.87
N ALA A 210 -9.70 -8.22 9.73
CA ALA A 210 -9.82 -6.82 9.34
C ALA A 210 -8.70 -6.42 8.35
N ALA A 211 -7.45 -6.77 8.66
CA ALA A 211 -6.31 -6.54 7.78
C ALA A 211 -6.48 -7.27 6.43
N GLY A 212 -6.90 -8.54 6.48
CA GLY A 212 -7.19 -9.33 5.29
C GLY A 212 -8.30 -8.73 4.44
N ALA A 213 -9.38 -8.22 5.04
CA ALA A 213 -10.48 -7.59 4.33
C ALA A 213 -10.05 -6.33 3.57
N ALA A 214 -9.20 -5.49 4.19
CA ALA A 214 -8.65 -4.29 3.58
C ALA A 214 -7.77 -4.61 2.36
N VAL A 215 -6.88 -5.60 2.49
CA VAL A 215 -6.03 -6.09 1.38
C VAL A 215 -6.86 -6.75 0.29
N GLY A 216 -7.90 -7.51 0.66
CA GLY A 216 -8.80 -8.16 -0.27
C GLY A 216 -9.65 -7.17 -1.07
N ALA A 217 -10.15 -6.11 -0.43
CA ALA A 217 -10.96 -5.08 -1.08
C ALA A 217 -10.18 -4.32 -2.16
N THR A 218 -8.93 -3.95 -1.85
CA THR A 218 -8.01 -3.26 -2.77
C THR A 218 -7.61 -4.17 -3.93
N GLY A 219 -7.23 -5.43 -3.66
CA GLY A 219 -6.95 -6.42 -4.69
C GLY A 219 -8.15 -6.71 -5.59
N GLY A 220 -9.36 -6.81 -5.03
CA GLY A 220 -10.60 -7.02 -5.77
C GLY A 220 -10.99 -5.83 -6.67
N ALA A 221 -10.71 -4.60 -6.23
CA ALA A 221 -10.92 -3.39 -7.03
C ALA A 221 -9.97 -3.34 -8.23
N LEU A 222 -8.69 -3.63 -8.02
CA LEU A 222 -7.67 -3.66 -9.06
C LEU A 222 -7.88 -4.80 -10.07
N GLY A 223 -8.21 -6.01 -9.61
CA GLY A 223 -8.56 -7.14 -10.47
C GLY A 223 -9.79 -6.86 -11.35
N GLY A 224 -10.80 -6.18 -10.79
CA GLY A 224 -11.99 -5.74 -11.54
C GLY A 224 -11.71 -4.67 -12.59
N LEU A 225 -10.64 -3.88 -12.45
CA LEU A 225 -10.17 -2.91 -13.46
C LEU A 225 -9.35 -3.61 -14.55
N ALA A 226 -8.50 -4.58 -14.19
CA ALA A 226 -7.70 -5.35 -15.13
C ALA A 226 -8.54 -6.24 -16.06
N ALA A 227 -9.59 -6.90 -15.53
CA ALA A 227 -10.54 -7.67 -16.33
C ALA A 227 -11.28 -6.79 -17.36
N ARG A 228 -11.57 -5.53 -17.01
CA ARG A 228 -12.18 -4.54 -17.92
C ARG A 228 -11.24 -4.08 -19.03
N ARG A 229 -9.94 -3.90 -18.76
CA ARG A 229 -8.96 -3.58 -19.80
C ARG A 229 -8.83 -4.71 -20.82
N ARG A 230 -8.93 -5.97 -20.37
CA ARG A 230 -8.90 -7.14 -21.25
C ARG A 230 -10.16 -7.24 -22.12
N ALA A 231 -11.34 -6.97 -21.56
CA ALA A 231 -12.60 -6.95 -22.34
C ALA A 231 -12.67 -5.83 -23.40
N ARG A 232 -11.92 -4.73 -23.22
CA ARG A 232 -11.87 -3.62 -24.20
C ARG A 232 -10.84 -3.78 -25.32
N ARG A 233 -9.93 -4.75 -25.22
CA ARG A 233 -8.92 -5.05 -26.25
C ARG A 233 -9.31 -6.22 -27.17
N GLY A 234 -10.53 -6.73 -27.04
CA GLY A 234 -11.05 -7.87 -27.81
C GLY A 234 -12.09 -7.51 -28.87
N PHE A 235 -12.12 -6.26 -29.35
CA PHE A 235 -12.90 -5.82 -30.51
C PHE A 235 -11.99 -5.12 -31.51
#